data_AF-A0A2K8UHN3-F1
#
_entry.id   AF-A0A2K8UHN3-F1
#
_cell.length_a   1.000
_cell.length_b   1.000
_cell.length_c   1.000
_cell.angle_alpha   90.00
_cell.angle_beta   90.00
_cell.angle_gamma   90.00
#
_symmetry.space_group_name_H-M   'P 1'
#
loop_
_entity.id
_entity.type
_entity.pdbx_description
1 polymer ?
#
loop_
_entity_poly.entity_id
_entity_poly.type
_entity_poly.pdbx_seq_one_letter_code
_entity_poly.pdbx_strand_id
1 'polypeptide(L)'
;MVLMAAALLLGSAAAATSAAPITRIVAFGDSNVDIGSAFTINPATVPAPNVNGRFSNGPLTMEYVATDLGVPLTNYGVAGAWSGTDNNFRIVGTTPPDLANTGVLRQLDTWEASLAGGTADPNALFVYWAGSNDLFEWSGINLTLQERIDGVKANLTTAMQRLDAGGAQRILVGTRTPRDLLDNANDQRGQALNAELRTLIPLLDATYGARIELFDAGGAMQTQLRPAALAQ
;
A
#
# COMPACT_ATOMS: atom_id res chain seq x y z
N MET A 1 -45.54 -46.65 29.01
CA MET A 1 -44.54 -46.78 27.92
C MET A 1 -44.51 -45.47 27.15
N VAL A 2 -43.50 -44.64 27.38
CA VAL A 2 -43.31 -43.37 26.64
C VAL A 2 -42.28 -43.66 25.55
N LEU A 3 -42.66 -43.51 24.29
CA LEU A 3 -41.78 -43.63 23.13
C LEU A 3 -40.95 -42.34 23.02
N MET A 4 -39.63 -42.45 23.23
CA MET A 4 -38.67 -41.39 22.94
C MET A 4 -38.38 -41.37 21.43
N ALA A 5 -38.73 -40.26 20.77
CA ALA A 5 -38.30 -39.96 19.42
C ALA A 5 -36.88 -39.37 19.47
N ALA A 6 -35.92 -40.06 18.86
CA ALA A 6 -34.57 -39.54 18.65
C ALA A 6 -34.58 -38.61 17.42
N ALA A 7 -34.42 -37.30 17.64
CA ALA A 7 -34.22 -36.34 16.57
C ALA A 7 -32.76 -36.38 16.09
N LEU A 8 -32.55 -36.77 14.84
CA LEU A 8 -31.24 -36.72 14.17
C LEU A 8 -30.91 -35.25 13.84
N LEU A 9 -29.97 -34.67 14.59
CA LEU A 9 -29.35 -33.39 14.25
C LEU A 9 -28.37 -33.62 13.09
N LEU A 10 -28.82 -33.35 11.86
CA LEU A 10 -27.94 -33.20 10.70
C LEU A 10 -27.14 -31.90 10.87
N GLY A 11 -25.94 -32.00 11.41
CA GLY A 11 -24.98 -30.91 11.44
C GLY A 11 -24.54 -30.56 10.03
N SER A 12 -24.96 -29.40 9.53
CA SER A 12 -24.43 -28.79 8.32
C SER A 12 -22.99 -28.36 8.58
N ALA A 13 -22.03 -29.18 8.17
CA ALA A 13 -20.66 -28.74 8.01
C ALA A 13 -20.66 -27.69 6.89
N ALA A 14 -20.62 -26.41 7.25
CA ALA A 14 -20.31 -25.34 6.31
C ALA A 14 -18.91 -25.65 5.76
N ALA A 15 -18.84 -26.10 4.51
CA ALA A 15 -17.57 -26.22 3.81
C ALA A 15 -16.93 -24.83 3.85
N ALA A 16 -15.76 -24.72 4.50
CA ALA A 16 -14.96 -23.52 4.41
C ALA A 16 -14.59 -23.36 2.93
N THR A 17 -15.29 -22.46 2.22
CA THR A 17 -14.90 -22.05 0.88
C THR A 17 -13.49 -21.49 0.99
N SER A 18 -12.49 -22.26 0.54
CA SER A 18 -11.13 -21.75 0.41
C SER A 18 -11.20 -20.54 -0.53
N ALA A 19 -10.67 -19.40 -0.08
CA ALA A 19 -10.59 -18.22 -0.94
C ALA A 19 -9.93 -18.62 -2.28
N ALA A 20 -10.51 -18.18 -3.39
CA ALA A 20 -9.95 -18.48 -4.71
C ALA A 20 -8.47 -18.05 -4.78
N PRO A 21 -7.60 -18.78 -5.51
CA PRO A 21 -6.20 -18.40 -5.64
C PRO A 21 -6.04 -16.98 -6.18
N ILE A 22 -4.98 -16.29 -5.75
CA ILE A 22 -4.64 -14.97 -6.31
C ILE A 22 -4.22 -15.17 -7.77
N THR A 23 -4.73 -14.35 -8.68
CA THR A 23 -4.46 -14.44 -10.14
C THR A 23 -3.43 -13.43 -10.61
N ARG A 24 -3.24 -12.32 -9.88
CA ARG A 24 -2.28 -11.24 -10.15
C ARG A 24 -2.12 -10.34 -8.93
N ILE A 25 -1.06 -9.55 -8.93
CA ILE A 25 -0.88 -8.43 -8.01
C ILE A 25 -1.02 -7.12 -8.79
N VAL A 26 -1.74 -6.15 -8.23
CA VAL A 26 -1.82 -4.78 -8.76
C VAL A 26 -1.34 -3.82 -7.67
N ALA A 27 -0.21 -3.14 -7.90
CA ALA A 27 0.45 -2.33 -6.87
C ALA A 27 0.41 -0.83 -7.19
N PHE A 28 0.07 -0.05 -6.16
CA PHE A 28 0.06 1.42 -6.13
C PHE A 28 0.91 1.90 -4.96
N GLY A 29 1.66 2.98 -5.18
CA GLY A 29 2.43 3.55 -4.09
C GLY A 29 3.64 4.34 -4.53
N ASP A 30 4.58 4.41 -3.60
CA ASP A 30 5.82 5.15 -3.73
C ASP A 30 7.02 4.26 -4.09
N SER A 31 8.21 4.65 -3.64
CA SER A 31 9.47 3.92 -3.86
C SER A 31 9.47 2.49 -3.32
N ASN A 32 8.58 2.14 -2.37
CA ASN A 32 8.48 0.77 -1.85
C ASN A 32 7.91 -0.22 -2.87
N VAL A 33 7.24 0.28 -3.91
CA VAL A 33 6.65 -0.56 -4.97
C VAL A 33 7.11 -0.16 -6.37
N ASP A 34 7.75 0.99 -6.58
CA ASP A 34 8.21 1.43 -7.90
C ASP A 34 9.27 0.49 -8.52
N ILE A 35 8.90 -0.19 -9.60
CA ILE A 35 9.77 -1.13 -10.34
C ILE A 35 10.51 -0.50 -11.53
N GLY A 36 10.58 0.82 -11.62
CA GLY A 36 11.32 1.58 -12.63
C GLY A 36 10.52 2.70 -13.32
N SER A 37 9.31 3.01 -12.84
CA SER A 37 8.46 4.08 -13.36
C SER A 37 9.12 5.45 -13.22
N ALA A 38 9.62 5.81 -12.02
CA ALA A 38 10.28 7.11 -11.84
C ALA A 38 11.55 7.22 -12.69
N PHE A 39 12.33 6.14 -12.82
CA PHE A 39 13.49 6.09 -13.70
C PHE A 39 13.14 6.29 -15.17
N THR A 40 12.04 5.67 -15.62
CA THR A 40 11.56 5.82 -17.02
C THR A 40 11.12 7.25 -17.31
N ILE A 41 10.44 7.89 -16.35
CA ILE A 41 10.00 9.28 -16.48
C ILE A 41 11.19 10.24 -16.43
N ASN A 42 12.06 10.07 -15.43
CA ASN A 42 13.29 10.84 -15.31
C ASN A 42 14.41 10.04 -14.61
N PRO A 43 15.42 9.57 -15.35
CA PRO A 43 16.53 8.81 -14.77
C PRO A 43 17.33 9.56 -13.69
N ALA A 44 17.36 10.90 -13.73
CA ALA A 44 18.15 11.71 -12.81
C ALA A 44 17.58 11.74 -11.38
N THR A 45 16.34 11.30 -11.18
CA THR A 45 15.71 11.30 -9.84
C THR A 45 15.95 10.01 -9.06
N VAL A 46 16.49 8.97 -9.71
CA VAL A 46 16.78 7.68 -9.07
C VAL A 46 18.28 7.58 -8.79
N PRO A 47 18.71 7.61 -7.52
CA PRO A 47 20.12 7.57 -7.19
C PRO A 47 20.76 6.23 -7.59
N ALA A 48 22.03 6.29 -8.00
CA ALA A 48 22.87 5.11 -8.11
C ALA A 48 23.48 4.75 -6.73
N PRO A 49 23.74 3.46 -6.44
CA PRO A 49 23.42 2.30 -7.26
C PRO A 49 21.93 1.94 -7.18
N ASN A 50 21.33 1.63 -8.33
CA ASN A 50 20.00 1.03 -8.42
C ASN A 50 20.04 -0.18 -9.36
N VAL A 51 19.10 -1.10 -9.18
CA VAL A 51 18.88 -2.22 -10.10
C VAL A 51 17.64 -1.93 -10.93
N ASN A 52 17.82 -1.75 -12.23
CA ASN A 52 16.73 -1.51 -13.19
C ASN A 52 15.76 -0.39 -12.75
N GLY A 53 16.28 0.72 -12.21
CA GLY A 53 15.48 1.88 -11.81
C GLY A 53 14.72 1.75 -10.48
N ARG A 54 14.91 0.67 -9.72
CA ARG A 54 14.32 0.50 -8.38
C ARG A 54 15.03 1.37 -7.35
N PHE A 55 14.31 1.84 -6.34
CA PHE A 55 14.90 2.49 -5.15
C PHE A 55 15.45 1.43 -4.16
N SER A 56 16.17 0.46 -4.71
CA SER A 56 16.74 -0.70 -4.01
C SER A 56 17.90 -1.26 -4.84
N ASN A 57 18.76 -2.05 -4.19
CA ASN A 57 19.82 -2.82 -4.82
C ASN A 57 19.34 -4.18 -5.37
N GLY A 58 18.04 -4.38 -5.50
CA GLY A 58 17.42 -5.61 -6.01
C GLY A 58 15.90 -5.48 -6.13
N PRO A 59 15.20 -6.60 -6.38
CA PRO A 59 13.74 -6.62 -6.42
C PRO A 59 13.09 -6.11 -5.13
N LEU A 60 11.91 -5.54 -5.26
CA LEU A 60 11.09 -5.04 -4.16
C LEU A 60 10.15 -6.12 -3.62
N THR A 61 9.55 -5.88 -2.44
CA THR A 61 8.72 -6.85 -1.72
C THR A 61 7.65 -7.48 -2.61
N MET A 62 6.91 -6.68 -3.39
CA MET A 62 5.81 -7.21 -4.23
C MET A 62 6.30 -7.98 -5.46
N GLU A 63 7.55 -7.81 -5.88
CA GLU A 63 8.14 -8.65 -6.93
C GLU A 63 8.46 -10.05 -6.42
N TYR A 64 8.96 -10.16 -5.17
CA TYR A 64 9.13 -11.46 -4.51
C TYR A 64 7.77 -12.15 -4.31
N VAL A 65 6.76 -11.43 -3.79
CA VAL A 65 5.42 -12.03 -3.59
C VAL A 65 4.79 -12.50 -4.92
N ALA A 66 4.92 -11.71 -5.99
CA ALA A 66 4.43 -12.11 -7.31
C ALA A 66 5.15 -13.38 -7.82
N THR A 67 6.47 -13.44 -7.63
CA THR A 67 7.30 -14.58 -8.00
C THR A 67 6.92 -15.84 -7.22
N ASP A 68 6.76 -15.73 -5.91
CA ASP A 68 6.41 -16.85 -5.02
C ASP A 68 5.01 -17.41 -5.31
N LEU A 69 4.07 -16.53 -5.68
CA LEU A 69 2.73 -16.93 -6.09
C LEU A 69 2.66 -17.42 -7.54
N GLY A 70 3.69 -17.18 -8.36
CA GLY A 70 3.68 -17.52 -9.78
C GLY A 70 2.69 -16.71 -10.61
N VAL A 71 2.43 -15.45 -10.21
CA VAL A 71 1.42 -14.58 -10.84
C VAL A 71 2.04 -13.30 -11.38
N PRO A 72 1.43 -12.65 -12.40
CA PRO A 72 1.92 -11.37 -12.88
C PRO A 72 1.75 -10.24 -11.87
N LEU A 73 2.66 -9.26 -11.93
CA LEU A 73 2.59 -7.98 -11.22
C LEU A 73 2.30 -6.84 -12.21
N THR A 74 1.15 -6.19 -12.06
CA THR A 74 0.85 -4.90 -12.69
C THR A 74 1.23 -3.79 -11.71
N ASN A 75 2.17 -2.93 -12.09
CA ASN A 75 2.68 -1.89 -11.20
C ASN A 75 2.35 -0.50 -11.71
N TYR A 76 1.71 0.31 -10.86
CA TYR A 76 1.45 1.73 -11.10
C TYR A 76 2.26 2.64 -10.18
N GLY A 77 3.10 2.07 -9.32
CA GLY A 77 3.90 2.80 -8.34
C GLY A 77 4.89 3.74 -9.00
N VAL A 78 5.07 4.93 -8.41
CA VAL A 78 6.06 5.92 -8.83
C VAL A 78 6.76 6.43 -7.59
N ALA A 79 8.09 6.35 -7.57
CA ALA A 79 8.87 6.81 -6.45
C ALA A 79 8.54 8.26 -6.10
N GLY A 80 8.49 8.53 -4.81
CA GLY A 80 8.14 9.85 -4.30
C GLY A 80 6.66 10.19 -4.29
N ALA A 81 5.78 9.35 -4.86
CA ALA A 81 4.34 9.57 -4.84
C ALA A 81 3.83 9.92 -3.43
N TRP A 82 3.01 10.95 -3.35
CA TRP A 82 2.17 11.21 -2.18
C TRP A 82 0.94 10.31 -2.23
N SER A 83 0.24 10.19 -1.10
CA SER A 83 -1.08 9.53 -1.04
C SER A 83 -2.11 10.20 -1.96
N GLY A 84 -2.00 11.51 -2.16
CA GLY A 84 -2.86 12.33 -3.01
C GLY A 84 -2.46 12.29 -4.49
N THR A 85 -2.52 13.44 -5.16
CA THR A 85 -2.22 13.54 -6.59
C THR A 85 -0.77 13.87 -6.90
N ASP A 86 -0.02 14.48 -5.97
CA ASP A 86 1.31 15.04 -6.22
C ASP A 86 2.47 14.09 -5.81
N ASN A 87 3.71 14.56 -5.98
CA ASN A 87 4.93 13.79 -5.73
C ASN A 87 5.99 14.62 -4.94
N ASN A 88 6.83 13.93 -4.15
CA ASN A 88 7.93 14.47 -3.37
C ASN A 88 9.08 15.06 -4.20
N PHE A 89 9.19 14.76 -5.50
CA PHE A 89 10.20 15.35 -6.38
C PHE A 89 9.96 16.85 -6.68
N ARG A 90 9.18 17.52 -5.83
CA ARG A 90 8.77 18.92 -5.89
C ARG A 90 9.70 19.89 -5.13
N ILE A 91 10.85 19.47 -4.62
CA ILE A 91 11.89 20.35 -4.06
C ILE A 91 13.23 19.91 -4.65
N VAL A 92 14.05 20.72 -5.33
CA VAL A 92 14.45 22.12 -5.13
C VAL A 92 14.60 22.77 -6.52
N GLY A 93 13.83 23.82 -6.86
CA GLY A 93 14.12 24.75 -7.98
C GLY A 93 14.07 24.21 -9.43
N THR A 94 14.13 22.90 -9.65
CA THR A 94 13.98 22.23 -10.95
C THR A 94 13.27 20.89 -10.74
N THR A 95 11.95 20.94 -10.53
CA THR A 95 11.11 19.77 -10.70
C THR A 95 11.21 19.36 -12.16
N PRO A 96 11.52 18.09 -12.51
CA PRO A 96 11.09 17.57 -13.80
C PRO A 96 9.57 17.64 -13.80
N PRO A 97 8.94 18.51 -14.60
CA PRO A 97 7.49 18.65 -14.62
C PRO A 97 6.78 17.30 -14.84
N ASP A 98 7.50 16.36 -15.45
CA ASP A 98 7.07 15.02 -15.79
C ASP A 98 6.80 14.11 -14.58
N LEU A 99 7.36 14.42 -13.39
CA LEU A 99 7.07 13.71 -12.14
C LEU A 99 6.06 14.43 -11.24
N ALA A 100 5.66 15.65 -11.60
CA ALA A 100 4.52 16.27 -10.96
C ALA A 100 3.26 15.46 -11.29
N ASN A 101 2.32 15.39 -10.36
CA ASN A 101 1.06 14.66 -10.56
C ASN A 101 1.21 13.14 -10.74
N THR A 102 2.15 12.48 -10.05
CA THR A 102 2.25 11.01 -10.06
C THR A 102 1.93 10.37 -8.69
N GLY A 103 1.20 11.10 -7.83
CA GLY A 103 0.68 10.57 -6.57
C GLY A 103 -0.31 9.44 -6.78
N VAL A 104 -0.64 8.70 -5.72
CA VAL A 104 -1.45 7.48 -5.83
C VAL A 104 -2.83 7.71 -6.44
N LEU A 105 -3.47 8.85 -6.19
CA LEU A 105 -4.76 9.14 -6.83
C LEU A 105 -4.66 9.27 -8.36
N ARG A 106 -3.49 9.63 -8.91
CA ARG A 106 -3.20 9.65 -10.35
C ARG A 106 -2.84 8.27 -10.90
N GLN A 107 -2.20 7.45 -10.08
CA GLN A 107 -1.99 6.03 -10.38
C GLN A 107 -3.33 5.29 -10.50
N LEU A 108 -4.29 5.62 -9.63
CA LEU A 108 -5.67 5.12 -9.73
C LEU A 108 -6.41 5.62 -10.97
N ASP A 109 -6.23 6.89 -11.38
CA ASP A 109 -6.81 7.39 -12.65
C ASP A 109 -6.35 6.51 -13.82
N THR A 110 -5.06 6.15 -13.83
CA THR A 110 -4.46 5.30 -14.88
C THR A 110 -5.01 3.87 -14.83
N TRP A 111 -5.15 3.31 -13.64
CA TRP A 111 -5.74 1.98 -13.46
C TRP A 111 -7.21 1.91 -13.87
N GLU A 112 -8.03 2.88 -13.45
CA GLU A 112 -9.44 2.94 -13.82
C GLU A 112 -9.62 3.06 -15.34
N ALA A 113 -8.79 3.88 -15.99
CA ALA A 113 -8.78 3.96 -17.46
C ALA A 113 -8.42 2.60 -18.10
N SER A 114 -7.51 1.83 -17.50
CA SER A 114 -7.13 0.50 -17.98
C SER A 114 -8.27 -0.53 -17.92
N LEU A 115 -9.30 -0.30 -17.09
CA LEU A 115 -10.46 -1.19 -17.00
C LEU A 115 -11.36 -1.08 -18.25
N ALA A 116 -11.24 -0.01 -19.04
CA ALA A 116 -12.02 0.23 -20.27
C ALA A 116 -13.54 0.06 -20.08
N GLY A 117 -14.07 0.48 -18.92
CA GLY A 117 -15.49 0.35 -18.55
C GLY A 117 -15.88 -1.01 -17.97
N GLY A 118 -14.94 -1.95 -17.85
CA GLY A 118 -15.10 -3.22 -17.15
C GLY A 118 -14.85 -3.11 -15.64
N THR A 119 -14.84 -4.25 -14.97
CA THR A 119 -14.51 -4.37 -13.54
C THR A 119 -13.13 -5.01 -13.35
N ALA A 120 -12.53 -4.76 -12.19
CA ALA A 120 -11.34 -5.45 -11.75
C ALA A 120 -11.50 -6.99 -11.79
N ASP A 121 -10.36 -7.67 -11.88
CA ASP A 121 -10.29 -9.11 -11.59
C ASP A 121 -10.58 -9.33 -10.10
N PRO A 122 -11.67 -10.02 -9.72
CA PRO A 122 -12.04 -10.22 -8.32
C PRO A 122 -11.05 -11.12 -7.56
N ASN A 123 -10.16 -11.82 -8.26
CA ASN A 123 -9.12 -12.65 -7.66
C ASN A 123 -7.74 -11.96 -7.63
N ALA A 124 -7.63 -10.73 -8.10
CA ALA A 124 -6.41 -9.94 -7.97
C ALA A 124 -6.19 -9.50 -6.51
N LEU A 125 -4.92 -9.47 -6.10
CA LEU A 125 -4.49 -8.79 -4.88
C LEU A 125 -4.09 -7.35 -5.22
N PHE A 126 -4.84 -6.39 -4.70
CA PHE A 126 -4.51 -4.98 -4.79
C PHE A 126 -3.61 -4.58 -3.62
N VAL A 127 -2.54 -3.84 -3.89
CA VAL A 127 -1.58 -3.40 -2.89
C VAL A 127 -1.50 -1.89 -2.92
N TYR A 128 -1.79 -1.26 -1.78
CA TYR A 128 -1.60 0.17 -1.56
C TYR A 128 -0.45 0.36 -0.57
N TRP A 129 0.61 1.06 -0.99
CA TRP A 129 1.72 1.35 -0.10
C TRP A 129 2.27 2.77 -0.31
N ALA A 130 1.66 3.73 0.38
CA ALA A 130 2.00 5.16 0.31
C ALA A 130 1.66 5.90 1.61
N GLY A 131 1.94 7.20 1.64
CA GLY A 131 1.71 8.09 2.79
C GLY A 131 2.98 8.54 3.48
N SER A 132 4.11 7.84 3.27
CA SER A 132 5.40 8.22 3.85
C SER A 132 5.89 9.57 3.34
N ASN A 133 5.64 9.88 2.07
CA ASN A 133 6.17 11.10 1.44
C ASN A 133 5.40 12.37 1.84
N ASP A 134 4.14 12.21 2.25
CA ASP A 134 3.27 13.28 2.72
C ASP A 134 3.75 13.89 4.05
N LEU A 135 4.50 13.10 4.84
CA LEU A 135 4.99 13.48 6.18
C LEU A 135 6.25 14.37 6.16
N PHE A 136 6.89 14.52 5.00
CA PHE A 136 8.05 15.40 4.86
C PHE A 136 7.64 16.87 4.95
N GLU A 137 8.44 17.67 5.63
CA GLU A 137 8.27 19.12 5.60
C GLU A 137 8.81 19.68 4.29
N TRP A 138 8.00 20.48 3.61
CA TRP A 138 8.34 21.07 2.31
C TRP A 138 8.28 22.60 2.45
N SER A 139 9.31 23.30 1.98
CA SER A 139 9.30 24.77 1.93
C SER A 139 8.09 25.25 1.13
N GLY A 140 7.30 26.16 1.72
CA GLY A 140 6.07 26.67 1.12
C GLY A 140 4.80 25.87 1.43
N ILE A 141 4.89 24.76 2.17
CA ILE A 141 3.74 24.01 2.68
C ILE A 141 3.78 24.01 4.21
N ASN A 142 2.99 24.90 4.82
CA ASN A 142 2.91 25.04 6.27
C ASN A 142 1.73 24.22 6.82
N LEU A 143 1.95 22.91 6.95
CA LEU A 143 1.01 21.97 7.58
C LEU A 143 1.67 21.33 8.80
N THR A 144 0.90 21.23 9.88
CA THR A 144 1.22 20.43 11.06
C THR A 144 1.31 18.94 10.69
N LEU A 145 1.96 18.15 11.55
CA LEU A 145 2.01 16.70 11.38
C LEU A 145 0.59 16.09 11.35
N GLN A 146 -0.31 16.56 12.20
CA GLN A 146 -1.68 16.05 12.27
C GLN A 146 -2.43 16.32 10.96
N GLU A 147 -2.34 17.53 10.41
CA GLU A 147 -2.99 17.86 9.12
C GLU A 147 -2.46 17.00 7.97
N ARG A 148 -1.16 16.67 7.97
CA ARG A 148 -0.57 15.76 6.97
C ARG A 148 -1.12 14.34 7.11
N ILE A 149 -1.17 13.83 8.34
CA ILE A 149 -1.72 12.51 8.64
C ILE A 149 -3.20 12.46 8.27
N ASP A 150 -3.99 13.48 8.59
CA ASP A 150 -5.40 13.58 8.21
C ASP A 150 -5.58 13.61 6.69
N GLY A 151 -4.69 14.30 5.97
CA GLY A 151 -4.61 14.26 4.51
C GLY A 151 -4.33 12.86 3.96
N VAL A 152 -3.37 12.13 4.53
CA VAL A 152 -3.09 10.74 4.14
C VAL A 152 -4.30 9.85 4.37
N LYS A 153 -4.96 9.98 5.52
CA LYS A 153 -6.17 9.22 5.86
C LYS A 153 -7.31 9.52 4.88
N ALA A 154 -7.53 10.78 4.54
CA ALA A 154 -8.56 11.17 3.57
C ALA A 154 -8.27 10.58 2.18
N ASN A 155 -7.04 10.71 1.68
CA ASN A 155 -6.65 10.18 0.38
C ASN A 155 -6.72 8.64 0.34
N LEU A 156 -6.32 7.97 1.43
CA LEU A 156 -6.43 6.51 1.57
C LEU A 156 -7.90 6.07 1.54
N THR A 157 -8.79 6.75 2.27
CA THR A 157 -10.23 6.47 2.21
C THR A 157 -10.78 6.63 0.79
N THR A 158 -10.39 7.70 0.08
CA THR A 158 -10.74 7.87 -1.34
C THR A 158 -10.20 6.74 -2.21
N ALA A 159 -8.96 6.30 -1.99
CA ALA A 159 -8.36 5.20 -2.73
C ALA A 159 -9.13 3.88 -2.50
N MET A 160 -9.48 3.56 -1.25
CA MET A 160 -10.24 2.34 -0.93
C MET A 160 -11.63 2.38 -1.55
N GLN A 161 -12.32 3.52 -1.48
CA GLN A 161 -13.62 3.71 -2.15
C GLN A 161 -13.52 3.46 -3.66
N ARG A 162 -12.49 3.99 -4.32
CA ARG A 162 -12.29 3.86 -5.77
C ARG A 162 -11.97 2.43 -6.17
N LEU A 163 -11.10 1.76 -5.42
CA LEU A 163 -10.77 0.35 -5.66
C LEU A 163 -12.00 -0.55 -5.49
N ASP A 164 -12.77 -0.36 -4.42
CA ASP A 164 -14.03 -1.08 -4.16
C ASP A 164 -15.05 -0.86 -5.28
N ALA A 165 -15.28 0.41 -5.66
CA ALA A 165 -16.19 0.77 -6.75
C ALA A 165 -15.73 0.22 -8.12
N GLY A 166 -14.41 0.09 -8.32
CA GLY A 166 -13.83 -0.56 -9.51
C GLY A 166 -13.87 -2.09 -9.48
N GLY A 167 -14.37 -2.70 -8.40
CA GLY A 167 -14.58 -4.14 -8.26
C GLY A 167 -13.43 -4.90 -7.62
N ALA A 168 -12.45 -4.23 -7.02
CA ALA A 168 -11.41 -4.89 -6.25
C ALA A 168 -12.04 -5.62 -5.05
N GLN A 169 -11.64 -6.87 -4.78
CA GLN A 169 -12.17 -7.64 -3.65
C GLN A 169 -11.14 -7.92 -2.55
N ARG A 170 -9.85 -7.77 -2.84
CA ARG A 170 -8.75 -8.03 -1.88
C ARG A 170 -7.75 -6.91 -1.95
N ILE A 171 -7.64 -6.15 -0.88
CA ILE A 171 -6.76 -4.99 -0.79
C ILE A 171 -5.85 -5.16 0.42
N LEU A 172 -4.55 -5.01 0.21
CA LEU A 172 -3.52 -5.00 1.24
C LEU A 172 -2.94 -3.59 1.36
N VAL A 173 -2.97 -3.02 2.55
CA VAL A 173 -2.44 -1.68 2.84
C VAL A 173 -1.19 -1.80 3.69
N GLY A 174 -0.04 -1.37 3.15
CA GLY A 174 1.25 -1.42 3.84
C GLY A 174 1.44 -0.26 4.82
N THR A 175 1.86 -0.56 6.05
CA THR A 175 2.36 0.47 6.97
C THR A 175 3.73 0.98 6.51
N ARG A 176 4.09 2.18 6.96
CA ARG A 176 5.40 2.75 6.68
C ARG A 176 6.50 1.90 7.32
N THR A 177 7.58 1.68 6.58
CA THR A 177 8.80 1.02 7.06
C THR A 177 9.60 1.90 8.03
N PRO A 178 10.40 1.32 8.94
CA PRO A 178 11.21 2.08 9.90
C PRO A 178 12.31 2.89 9.20
N ARG A 179 12.67 4.03 9.78
CA ARG A 179 13.75 4.92 9.30
C ARG A 179 14.64 5.43 10.44
N ASP A 180 14.72 4.67 11.52
CA ASP A 180 15.56 4.88 12.70
C ASP A 180 17.03 5.19 12.39
N LEU A 181 17.58 4.63 11.30
CA LEU A 181 18.94 4.91 10.84
C LEU A 181 19.12 6.22 10.07
N LEU A 182 18.03 6.89 9.67
CA LEU A 182 18.07 8.08 8.81
C LEU A 182 17.73 9.38 9.56
N ASP A 183 16.68 9.39 10.38
CA ASP A 183 16.27 10.55 11.18
C ASP A 183 15.19 10.17 12.23
N ASN A 184 15.47 10.39 13.51
CA ASN A 184 14.56 10.11 14.63
C ASN A 184 13.23 10.85 14.52
N ALA A 185 13.23 12.12 14.10
CA ALA A 185 11.99 12.90 13.98
C ALA A 185 11.14 12.36 12.83
N ASN A 186 11.78 12.04 11.71
CA ASN A 186 11.11 11.42 10.58
C ASN A 186 10.54 10.04 10.94
N ASP A 187 11.28 9.22 11.68
CA ASP A 187 10.80 7.90 12.12
C ASP A 187 9.56 8.03 13.02
N GLN A 188 9.58 8.94 14.00
CA GLN A 188 8.45 9.23 14.87
C GLN A 188 7.18 9.64 14.11
N ARG A 189 7.31 10.47 13.06
CA ARG A 189 6.17 10.82 12.18
C ARG A 189 5.57 9.58 11.53
N GLY A 190 6.43 8.66 11.10
CA GLY A 190 6.02 7.37 10.54
C GLY A 190 5.30 6.49 11.54
N GLN A 191 5.80 6.42 12.77
CA GLN A 191 5.14 5.68 13.85
C GLN A 191 3.75 6.25 14.14
N ALA A 192 3.62 7.59 14.15
CA ALA A 192 2.32 8.26 14.31
C ALA A 192 1.35 7.90 13.17
N LEU A 193 1.79 7.96 11.91
CA LEU A 193 0.97 7.51 10.78
C LEU A 193 0.59 6.03 10.92
N ASN A 194 1.53 5.16 11.27
CA ASN A 194 1.26 3.73 11.42
C ASN A 194 0.24 3.44 12.53
N ALA A 195 0.25 4.20 13.63
CA ALA A 195 -0.76 4.09 14.68
C ALA A 195 -2.17 4.41 14.13
N GLU A 196 -2.29 5.49 13.36
CA GLU A 196 -3.55 5.88 12.73
C GLU A 196 -4.02 4.87 11.68
N LEU A 197 -3.12 4.30 10.89
CA LEU A 197 -3.46 3.26 9.91
C LEU A 197 -3.98 1.98 10.60
N ARG A 198 -3.39 1.57 11.74
CA ARG A 198 -3.87 0.42 12.52
C ARG A 198 -5.29 0.62 13.04
N THR A 199 -5.71 1.86 13.30
CA THR A 199 -7.09 2.18 13.67
C THR A 199 -8.00 2.32 12.46
N LEU A 200 -7.53 2.94 11.38
CA LEU A 200 -8.34 3.26 10.20
C LEU A 200 -8.69 2.01 9.36
N ILE A 201 -7.73 1.11 9.12
CA ILE A 201 -7.95 -0.01 8.19
C ILE A 201 -9.11 -0.93 8.59
N PRO A 202 -9.27 -1.35 9.87
CA PRO A 202 -10.44 -2.12 10.28
C PRO A 202 -11.77 -1.40 10.06
N LEU A 203 -11.79 -0.06 10.13
CA LEU A 203 -12.99 0.73 9.85
C LEU A 203 -13.31 0.75 8.35
N LEU A 204 -12.30 0.86 7.50
CA LEU A 204 -12.48 0.80 6.04
C LEU A 204 -12.92 -0.60 5.59
N ASP A 205 -12.33 -1.67 6.15
CA ASP A 205 -12.74 -3.07 5.91
C ASP A 205 -14.21 -3.31 6.27
N ALA A 206 -14.67 -2.73 7.38
CA ALA A 206 -16.08 -2.80 7.77
C ALA A 206 -17.02 -1.92 6.93
N THR A 207 -16.47 -0.96 6.17
CA THR A 207 -17.26 0.02 5.40
C THR A 207 -17.47 -0.42 3.95
N TYR A 208 -16.47 -1.02 3.32
CA TYR A 208 -16.47 -1.36 1.90
C TYR A 208 -16.75 -2.85 1.65
N GLY A 209 -17.06 -3.22 0.41
CA GLY A 209 -17.32 -4.62 0.04
C GLY A 209 -16.05 -5.44 -0.13
N ALA A 210 -14.93 -4.80 -0.49
CA ALA A 210 -13.61 -5.40 -0.53
C ALA A 210 -13.12 -5.79 0.87
N ARG A 211 -12.39 -6.92 0.96
CA ARG A 211 -11.59 -7.23 2.14
C ARG A 211 -10.33 -6.37 2.14
N ILE A 212 -10.18 -5.51 3.15
CA ILE A 212 -9.09 -4.55 3.29
C ILE A 212 -8.25 -4.93 4.51
N GLU A 213 -7.02 -5.38 4.27
CA GLU A 213 -6.12 -5.84 5.34
C GLU A 213 -4.91 -4.94 5.50
N LEU A 214 -4.44 -4.81 6.74
CA LEU A 214 -3.20 -4.12 7.04
C LEU A 214 -2.02 -5.09 6.94
N PHE A 215 -1.03 -4.76 6.12
CA PHE A 215 0.30 -5.36 6.21
C PHE A 215 1.18 -4.48 7.10
N ASP A 216 1.44 -4.92 8.34
CA ASP A 216 2.29 -4.17 9.27
C ASP A 216 3.79 -4.34 8.98
N ALA A 217 4.21 -3.84 7.81
CA ALA A 217 5.61 -3.84 7.38
C ALA A 217 6.54 -3.14 8.38
N GLY A 218 6.07 -2.02 8.95
CA GLY A 218 6.78 -1.29 10.01
C GLY A 218 7.08 -2.16 11.21
N GLY A 219 6.07 -2.83 11.77
CA GLY A 219 6.23 -3.75 12.91
C GLY A 219 7.10 -4.97 12.58
N ALA A 220 6.92 -5.56 11.40
CA ALA A 220 7.70 -6.70 10.93
C ALA A 220 9.20 -6.37 10.86
N MET A 221 9.56 -5.22 10.27
CA MET A 221 10.94 -4.77 10.16
C MET A 221 11.53 -4.38 11.52
N GLN A 222 10.79 -3.63 12.36
CA GLN A 222 11.27 -3.27 13.71
C GLN A 222 11.64 -4.51 14.53
N THR A 223 10.89 -5.60 14.41
CA THR A 223 11.18 -6.85 15.12
C THR A 223 12.53 -7.43 14.71
N GLN A 224 12.92 -7.30 13.44
CA GLN A 224 14.20 -7.77 12.91
C GLN A 224 15.37 -6.81 13.23
N LEU A 225 15.09 -5.52 13.38
CA LEU A 225 16.10 -4.49 13.69
C LEU A 225 16.45 -4.41 15.18
N ARG A 226 15.72 -5.09 16.07
CA ARG A 226 16.06 -5.13 17.50
C ARG A 226 17.42 -5.80 17.69
N PRO A 227 18.37 -5.17 18.41
CA PRO A 227 19.60 -5.83 18.81
C PRO A 227 19.27 -7.12 19.57
N ALA A 228 19.96 -8.22 19.23
CA ALA A 228 19.76 -9.54 19.84
C ALA A 228 19.86 -9.56 21.38
N ALA A 229 20.36 -8.49 22.01
CA ALA A 229 20.49 -8.35 23.45
C ALA A 229 19.21 -7.95 24.21
N LEU A 230 18.10 -7.66 23.54
CA LEU A 230 16.82 -7.27 24.17
C LEU A 230 15.69 -8.30 23.99
N ALA A 231 16.02 -9.52 23.56
CA ALA A 231 15.06 -10.63 23.41
C ALA A 231 15.04 -11.59 24.63
N GLN A 232 15.13 -11.04 25.85
CA GLN A 232 14.89 -11.77 27.10
C GLN A 232 13.64 -11.25 27.80
#